data_AF-X0ZS41-F1
#
_entry.id   AF-X0ZS41-F1
#
_cell.length_a   1.000
_cell.length_b   1.000
_cell.length_c   1.000
_cell.angle_alpha   90.00
_cell.angle_beta   90.00
_cell.angle_gamma   90.00
#
_symmetry.space_group_name_H-M   'P 1'
#
loop_
_entity.id
_entity.type
_entity.pdbx_description
1 polymer ?
#
loop_
_entity_poly.entity_id
_entity_poly.type
_entity_poly.pdbx_seq_one_letter_code
_entity_poly.pdbx_strand_id
1 'polypeptide(L)' 'MRLMGSFSSNRYHSHIAVNLIENKKILTSKYITHKFPLDSIVEGINKVMSGDAIKVVINP' A
#
# COMPACT_ATOMS: atom_id res chain seq x y z
N MET A 1 28.70 -4.64 14.60
CA MET A 1 27.53 -4.36 13.74
C MET A 1 26.27 -4.47 14.60
N ARG A 2 25.38 -3.47 14.60
CA ARG A 2 24.07 -3.57 15.29
C ARG A 2 23.02 -4.00 14.28
N LEU A 3 22.33 -5.11 14.57
CA LEU A 3 21.15 -5.56 13.82
C LEU A 3 19.91 -5.03 14.55
N MET A 4 19.01 -4.35 13.86
CA MET A 4 17.78 -3.84 14.45
C MET A 4 16.60 -4.31 13.60
N GLY A 5 15.66 -5.02 14.22
CA GLY A 5 14.44 -5.46 13.56
C GLY A 5 13.50 -4.30 13.27
N SER A 6 12.76 -4.38 12.17
CA SER A 6 11.67 -3.47 11.86
C SER A 6 10.36 -4.25 11.86
N PHE A 7 9.39 -3.78 12.64
CA PHE A 7 8.07 -4.37 12.69
C PHE A 7 7.02 -3.27 12.75
N SER A 8 6.07 -3.33 11.80
CA SER A 8 4.93 -2.43 11.73
C SER A 8 5.31 -0.94 11.66
N SER A 9 4.32 -0.08 11.87
CA SER A 9 4.45 1.37 11.88
C SER A 9 3.69 1.91 13.09
N ASN A 10 4.30 2.80 13.86
CA ASN A 10 3.62 3.49 14.95
C ASN A 10 3.06 4.83 14.45
N ARG A 11 2.34 5.55 15.32
CA ARG A 11 1.74 6.85 15.00
C ARG A 11 2.75 7.87 14.44
N TYR A 12 3.99 7.87 14.95
CA TYR A 12 5.03 8.75 14.48
C TYR A 12 5.41 8.48 13.01
N HIS A 13 5.58 7.20 12.64
CA HIS A 13 5.84 6.81 11.25
C HIS A 13 4.67 7.16 10.32
N SER A 14 3.42 6.98 10.77
CA SER A 14 2.24 7.35 9.99
C SER A 14 2.19 8.85 9.67
N HIS A 15 2.49 9.71 10.64
CA HIS A 15 2.53 11.17 10.42
C HIS A 15 3.60 11.57 9.40
N ILE A 16 4.79 10.96 9.47
CA ILE A 16 5.83 11.18 8.47
C ILE A 16 5.35 10.73 7.09
N ALA A 17 4.75 9.55 6.99
CA ALA A 17 4.27 9.02 5.72
C ALA A 17 3.23 9.94 5.06
N VAL A 18 2.25 10.43 5.82
CA VAL A 18 1.24 11.38 5.32
C VAL A 18 1.91 12.65 4.81
N ASN A 19 2.82 13.24 5.58
CA ASN A 19 3.54 14.45 5.18
C ASN A 19 4.35 14.24 3.87
N LEU A 20 4.96 13.07 3.68
CA LEU A 20 5.66 12.73 2.44
C LEU A 20 4.72 12.63 1.24
N ILE A 21 3.51 12.10 1.44
CA ILE A 21 2.49 11.98 0.40
C ILE A 21 1.94 13.36 0.03
N GLU A 22 1.55 14.17 1.02
CA GLU A 22 0.98 15.51 0.82
C GLU A 22 1.94 16.44 0.07
N ASN A 23 3.23 16.40 0.41
CA ASN A 23 4.27 17.17 -0.26
C ASN A 23 4.72 16.56 -1.60
N LYS A 24 4.01 15.55 -2.11
CA LYS A 24 4.31 14.86 -3.38
C LYS A 24 5.75 14.28 -3.45
N LYS A 25 6.40 14.10 -2.30
CA LYS A 25 7.71 13.45 -2.21
C LYS A 25 7.60 11.95 -2.50
N ILE A 26 6.42 11.38 -2.26
CA ILE A 26 6.06 10.02 -2.67
C ILE A 26 4.72 10.07 -3.40
N LEU A 27 4.67 9.53 -4.63
CA LEU A 27 3.47 9.47 -5.46
C LEU A 27 2.82 8.08 -5.35
N THR A 28 2.06 7.86 -4.28
CA THR A 28 1.47 6.54 -3.96
C THR A 28 0.51 6.01 -5.02
N SER A 29 -0.11 6.89 -5.80
CA SER A 29 -0.96 6.52 -6.93
C SER A 29 -0.24 5.67 -7.98
N LYS A 30 1.08 5.83 -8.14
CA LYS A 30 1.88 5.04 -9.08
C LYS A 30 2.07 3.59 -8.64
N TYR A 31 1.85 3.28 -7.37
CA TYR A 31 1.97 1.92 -6.85
C TYR A 31 0.69 1.11 -7.02
N ILE A 32 -0.46 1.78 -7.20
CA ILE A 32 -1.75 1.14 -7.41
C ILE A 32 -1.81 0.64 -8.85
N THR A 33 -1.71 -0.67 -9.04
CA THR A 33 -1.79 -1.27 -10.38
C THR A 33 -3.20 -1.68 -10.75
N HIS A 34 -4.05 -2.01 -9.77
CA HIS A 34 -5.44 -2.40 -10.01
C HIS A 34 -6.39 -1.81 -8.98
N LYS A 35 -7.64 -1.63 -9.41
CA LYS A 35 -8.76 -1.22 -8.57
C LYS A 35 -9.94 -2.14 -8.84
N PHE A 36 -10.57 -2.63 -7.79
CA PHE A 36 -11.77 -3.46 -7.88
C PHE A 36 -12.89 -2.89 -7.02
N PRO A 37 -14.17 -3.08 -7.39
CA PRO A 37 -15.29 -2.83 -6.48
C PRO A 37 -15.30 -3.85 -5.34
N LEU A 38 -16.01 -3.54 -4.25
CA LEU A 38 -16.14 -4.42 -3.09
C LEU A 38 -16.70 -5.80 -3.46
N ASP A 39 -17.68 -5.83 -4.36
CA ASP A 39 -18.29 -7.08 -4.85
C ASP A 39 -17.28 -8.04 -5.50
N SER A 40 -16.14 -7.52 -6.00
CA SER A 40 -15.08 -8.27 -6.66
C SER A 40 -13.83 -8.44 -5.78
N ILE A 41 -13.97 -8.37 -4.45
CA ILE A 41 -12.82 -8.45 -3.53
C ILE A 41 -11.98 -9.72 -3.73
N VAL A 42 -12.61 -10.86 -4.03
CA VAL A 42 -11.92 -12.14 -4.25
C VAL A 42 -11.00 -12.08 -5.47
N GLU A 43 -11.45 -11.43 -6.55
CA GLU A 43 -10.62 -11.22 -7.74
C GLU A 43 -9.42 -10.33 -7.42
N GLY A 44 -9.64 -9.26 -6.65
CA GLY A 44 -8.56 -8.38 -6.17
C GLY A 44 -7.51 -9.12 -5.35
N ILE A 45 -7.93 -10.01 -4.45
CA ILE A 45 -7.00 -10.86 -3.67
C ILE A 45 -6.23 -11.79 -4.60
N ASN A 46 -6.90 -12.47 -5.52
CA ASN A 46 -6.26 -13.40 -6.46
C ASN A 46 -5.19 -12.71 -7.32
N LYS A 47 -5.39 -11.46 -7.73
CA LYS A 47 -4.36 -10.69 -8.47
C LYS A 47 -3.14 -10.32 -7.66
N VAL A 48 -3.29 -10.10 -6.34
CA VAL A 48 -2.12 -9.96 -5.46
C VAL A 48 -1.38 -11.30 -5.36
N MET A 49 -2.12 -12.39 -5.16
CA MET A 49 -1.54 -13.73 -4.97
C MET A 49 -0.85 -14.28 -6.22
N SER A 50 -1.30 -13.92 -7.43
CA SER A 50 -0.64 -14.34 -8.67
C SER A 50 0.69 -13.63 -8.93
N GLY A 51 0.98 -12.53 -8.22
CA GLY A 51 2.15 -11.68 -8.47
C GLY A 51 1.95 -10.67 -9.61
N ASP A 52 0.77 -10.61 -10.23
CA ASP A 52 0.48 -9.68 -11.32
C ASP A 52 0.19 -8.24 -10.82
N ALA A 53 0.08 -8.03 -9.51
CA ALA A 53 -0.22 -6.74 -8.91
C ALA A 53 0.84 -6.31 -7.88
N ILE A 54 1.25 -5.04 -7.95
CA ILE A 54 2.10 -4.39 -6.94
C ILE A 54 1.24 -3.99 -5.73
N LYS A 55 0.12 -3.30 -5.98
CA LYS A 55 -0.87 -2.94 -4.98
C LYS A 55 -2.26 -2.90 -5.61
N VAL A 56 -3.20 -3.56 -4.95
CA VAL A 56 -4.63 -3.50 -5.26
C VAL A 56 -5.34 -2.60 -4.26
N VAL A 57 -6.29 -1.80 -4.75
CA VAL A 57 -7.22 -1.02 -3.91
C VAL A 57 -8.64 -1.50 -4.17
N ILE A 58 -9.39 -1.74 -3.09
CA ILE A 58 -10.81 -2.09 -3.14
C ILE A 58 -11.62 -0.82 -2.84
N ASN A 59 -12.52 -0.48 -3.75
CA ASN A 59 -13.43 0.65 -3.58
C ASN A 59 -14.78 0.12 -3.05
N PRO A 60 -15.34 0.73 -1.99
CA PRO A 60 -16.66 0.38 -1.47
C PRO A 60 -17.77 0.48 -2.51
#